data_AF-A0A529KUQ4-F1
#
_entry.id   AF-A0A529KUQ4-F1
#
_cell.length_a   1.000
_cell.length_b   1.000
_cell.length_c   1.000
_cell.angle_alpha   90.00
_cell.angle_beta   90.00
_cell.angle_gamma   90.00
#
_symmetry.space_group_name_H-M   'P 1'
#
loop_
_entity.id
_entity.type
_entity.pdbx_description
1 polymer ?
#
loop_
_entity_poly.entity_id
_entity_poly.type
_entity_poly.pdbx_seq_one_letter_code
_entity_poly.pdbx_strand_id
1 'polypeptide(L)'
;ICPNLGAGTGGATSATARQMLSGANTLNYQLYSDSARSVVWGSYAWAYASRPPALALTPNTLGTATGTATIYGAAFGSQGTVPPGIYLSTFSGADVEFR
;
A
#
# COMPACT_ATOMS: atom_id res chain seq x y z
N ILE A 1 -9.05 -10.36 -9.42
CA ILE A 1 -9.21 -8.93 -9.05
C ILE A 1 -7.88 -8.42 -8.51
N CYS A 2 -7.49 -7.20 -8.83
CA CYS A 2 -6.22 -6.60 -8.46
C CYS A 2 -6.50 -5.36 -7.59
N PRO A 3 -6.58 -5.52 -6.26
CA PRO A 3 -6.82 -4.40 -5.34
C PRO A 3 -5.66 -3.41 -5.35
N ASN A 4 -5.86 -2.26 -5.99
CA ASN A 4 -4.93 -1.15 -6.07
C ASN A 4 -4.87 -0.40 -4.75
N LEU A 5 -3.65 -0.09 -4.29
CA LEU A 5 -3.43 0.94 -3.27
C LEU A 5 -2.45 1.96 -3.83
N GLY A 6 -2.89 3.20 -4.04
CA GLY A 6 -2.12 4.31 -4.60
C GLY A 6 -1.03 4.82 -3.66
N ALA A 7 -0.61 6.08 -3.75
CA ALA A 7 0.44 6.59 -2.85
C ALA A 7 -0.09 6.91 -1.44
N GLY A 8 -1.40 7.17 -1.33
CA GLY A 8 -2.02 7.69 -0.12
C GLY A 8 -1.69 9.17 0.07
N THR A 9 -2.33 9.79 1.07
CA THR A 9 -2.21 11.25 1.31
C THR A 9 -0.80 11.70 1.66
N GLY A 10 0.07 10.82 2.16
CA GLY A 10 1.47 11.15 2.42
C GLY A 10 2.37 11.08 1.19
N GLY A 11 1.91 10.48 0.09
CA GLY A 11 2.67 10.34 -1.15
C GLY A 11 3.69 9.20 -1.12
N ALA A 12 4.56 9.17 -2.13
CA ALA A 12 5.62 8.17 -2.29
C ALA A 12 6.84 8.80 -2.97
N THR A 13 8.03 8.32 -2.62
CA THR A 13 9.30 8.75 -3.26
C THR A 13 9.82 7.72 -4.25
N SER A 14 9.34 6.47 -4.18
CA SER A 14 9.72 5.40 -5.10
C SER A 14 8.69 4.25 -5.08
N ALA A 15 8.91 3.24 -5.94
CA ALA A 15 8.15 1.99 -5.99
C ALA A 15 8.14 1.22 -4.66
N THR A 16 9.12 1.49 -3.81
CA THR A 16 9.37 0.76 -2.57
C THR A 16 9.20 1.64 -1.34
N ALA A 17 8.98 2.96 -1.47
CA ALA A 17 8.81 3.86 -0.33
C ALA A 17 7.59 4.78 -0.46
N ARG A 18 6.54 4.46 0.31
CA ARG A 18 5.42 5.36 0.62
C ARG A 18 5.79 6.22 1.82
N GLN A 19 5.06 7.30 2.02
CA GLN A 19 5.27 8.26 3.10
C GLN A 19 4.01 8.41 3.96
N MET A 20 4.23 8.52 5.26
CA MET A 20 3.25 9.03 6.23
C MET A 20 3.73 10.37 6.76
N LEU A 21 2.80 11.26 7.13
CA LEU A 21 3.11 12.63 7.51
C LEU A 21 2.71 12.95 8.95
N SER A 22 3.49 13.82 9.58
CA SER A 22 3.21 14.47 10.87
C SER A 22 3.64 15.93 10.78
N GLY A 23 2.71 16.80 10.41
CA GLY A 23 3.01 18.18 10.01
C GLY A 23 3.97 18.19 8.81
N ALA A 24 5.14 18.81 8.97
CA ALA A 24 6.19 18.84 7.96
C ALA A 24 7.13 17.60 7.99
N ASN A 25 6.96 16.70 8.97
CA ASN A 25 7.81 15.53 9.10
C ASN A 25 7.26 14.36 8.27
N THR A 26 8.19 13.57 7.74
CA THR A 26 7.90 12.41 6.90
C THR A 26 8.48 11.15 7.53
N LEU A 27 7.71 10.07 7.50
CA LEU A 27 8.17 8.72 7.80
C LEU A 27 7.93 7.80 6.61
N ASN A 28 8.98 7.16 6.09
CA ASN A 28 8.86 6.19 5.02
C ASN A 28 8.43 4.81 5.54
N TYR A 29 7.56 4.18 4.77
CA TYR A 29 7.04 2.84 5.03
C TYR A 29 6.70 2.16 3.71
N GLN A 30 6.32 0.89 3.80
CA GLN A 30 5.73 0.19 2.67
C GLN A 30 4.73 -0.88 3.08
N LEU A 31 3.87 -1.23 2.13
CA LEU A 31 2.85 -2.27 2.21
C LEU A 31 3.24 -3.43 1.29
N TYR A 32 2.99 -4.66 1.74
CA TYR A 32 3.39 -5.89 1.07
C TYR A 32 2.26 -6.92 1.06
N SER A 33 2.26 -7.80 0.06
CA SER A 33 1.26 -8.87 -0.06
C SER A 33 1.67 -10.18 0.63
N ASP A 34 2.92 -10.28 1.09
CA ASP A 34 3.47 -11.47 1.75
C ASP A 34 4.07 -11.13 3.12
N SER A 35 4.09 -12.13 4.01
CA SER A 35 4.60 -11.97 5.38
C SER A 35 6.10 -11.73 5.45
N ALA A 36 6.87 -12.19 4.44
CA ALA A 36 8.30 -11.93 4.32
C ALA A 36 8.59 -10.51 3.82
N ARG A 37 7.56 -9.73 3.44
CA ARG A 37 7.66 -8.36 2.95
C ARG A 37 8.58 -8.26 1.73
N SER A 38 8.45 -9.21 0.81
CA SER A 38 9.27 -9.32 -0.41
C SER A 38 8.56 -8.78 -1.65
N VAL A 39 7.23 -8.79 -1.66
CA VAL A 39 6.39 -8.36 -2.77
C VAL A 39 5.62 -7.11 -2.36
N VAL A 40 6.02 -5.96 -2.91
CA VAL A 40 5.35 -4.69 -2.63
C VAL A 40 3.92 -4.72 -3.14
N TRP A 41 2.98 -4.28 -2.30
CA TRP A 41 1.62 -3.98 -2.72
C TRP A 41 1.62 -2.69 -3.54
N GLY A 42 1.69 -2.84 -4.86
CA GLY A 42 1.87 -1.74 -5.78
C GLY A 42 0.59 -1.03 -6.20
N SER A 43 0.75 -0.17 -7.22
CA SER A 43 -0.34 0.62 -7.80
C SER A 43 -0.22 0.70 -9.33
N TYR A 44 -1.36 0.77 -10.00
CA TYR A 44 -1.44 1.11 -11.42
C TYR A 44 -1.29 2.61 -11.67
N ALA A 45 -1.56 3.45 -10.66
CA ALA A 45 -1.42 4.90 -10.74
C ALA A 45 0.02 5.39 -10.47
N TRP A 46 0.90 4.49 -10.03
CA TRP A 46 2.31 4.82 -9.83
C TRP A 46 3.08 4.85 -11.15
N ALA A 47 4.00 5.80 -11.26
CA ALA A 47 5.02 5.81 -12.32
C ALA A 47 6.06 4.68 -12.18
N TYR A 48 6.01 3.90 -11.09
CA TYR A 48 6.98 2.88 -10.76
C TYR A 48 6.52 1.46 -11.12
N ALA A 49 7.44 0.48 -11.09
CA ALA A 49 7.19 -0.88 -11.56
C ALA A 49 6.29 -1.75 -10.65
N SER A 50 6.21 -1.46 -9.35
CA SER A 50 5.40 -2.24 -8.41
C SER A 50 3.90 -2.16 -8.76
N ARG A 51 3.29 -3.32 -9.02
CA ARG A 51 1.87 -3.47 -9.35
C ARG A 51 1.10 -4.11 -8.19
N PRO A 52 -0.22 -3.88 -8.07
CA PRO A 52 -1.01 -4.53 -7.03
C PRO A 52 -1.04 -6.06 -7.23
N PRO A 53 -1.11 -6.84 -6.14
CA PRO A 53 -1.17 -8.29 -6.24
C PRO A 53 -2.50 -8.74 -6.85
N ALA A 54 -2.47 -9.87 -7.57
CA ALA A 54 -3.69 -10.52 -8.02
C ALA A 54 -4.31 -11.33 -6.87
N LEU A 55 -5.57 -11.04 -6.54
CA LEU A 55 -6.39 -11.85 -5.66
C LEU A 55 -7.30 -12.74 -6.51
N ALA A 56 -7.11 -14.05 -6.37
CA ALA A 56 -7.97 -15.05 -6.97
C ALA A 56 -9.27 -15.14 -6.16
N LEU A 57 -10.39 -14.97 -6.85
CA LEU A 57 -11.72 -15.15 -6.29
C LEU A 57 -12.47 -16.17 -7.16
N THR A 58 -13.20 -17.07 -6.52
CA THR A 58 -14.02 -18.07 -7.21
C THR A 58 -15.49 -17.67 -7.05
N PRO A 59 -16.17 -17.23 -8.12
CA PRO A 59 -17.59 -16.90 -8.06
C PRO A 59 -18.46 -18.13 -7.78
N ASN A 60 -19.53 -17.92 -7.02
CA ASN A 60 -20.61 -18.90 -6.89
C ASN A 60 -21.48 -18.94 -8.16
N THR A 61 -22.48 -19.82 -8.19
CA THR A 61 -23.40 -19.98 -9.34
C THR A 61 -24.21 -18.74 -9.69
N LEU A 62 -24.29 -17.76 -8.79
CA LEU A 62 -24.95 -16.47 -8.99
C LEU A 62 -23.94 -15.35 -9.37
N GLY A 63 -22.67 -15.71 -9.63
CA GLY A 63 -21.62 -14.77 -10.03
C GLY A 63 -21.04 -13.94 -8.88
N THR A 64 -21.34 -14.25 -7.62
CA THR A 64 -20.83 -13.52 -6.46
C THR A 64 -19.60 -14.21 -5.87
N ALA A 65 -18.57 -13.45 -5.51
CA ALA A 65 -17.41 -13.96 -4.78
C ALA A 65 -17.03 -13.01 -3.64
N THR A 66 -16.53 -13.58 -2.54
CA THR A 66 -15.95 -12.82 -1.42
C THR A 66 -14.59 -13.39 -1.09
N GLY A 67 -13.66 -12.55 -0.67
CA GLY A 67 -12.35 -12.98 -0.21
C GLY A 67 -11.71 -11.93 0.67
N THR A 68 -10.64 -12.33 1.35
CA THR A 68 -9.83 -11.44 2.17
C THR A 68 -8.36 -11.58 1.75
N ALA A 69 -7.60 -10.50 1.91
CA ALA A 69 -6.17 -10.50 1.70
C ALA A 69 -5.52 -9.77 2.88
N THR A 70 -4.43 -10.32 3.40
CA THR A 70 -3.66 -9.67 4.46
C THR A 70 -2.67 -8.70 3.83
N ILE A 71 -2.65 -7.45 4.31
CA ILE A 71 -1.66 -6.46 3.93
C ILE A 71 -0.63 -6.38 5.06
N TYR A 72 0.64 -6.55 4.72
CA TYR A 72 1.74 -6.46 5.67
C TYR A 72 2.40 -5.10 5.58
N GLY A 73 2.41 -4.33 6.67
CA GLY A 73 3.08 -3.04 6.74
C GLY A 73 4.48 -3.13 7.38
N ALA A 74 5.39 -2.26 6.94
CA ALA A 74 6.67 -2.03 7.62
C ALA A 74 7.12 -0.57 7.50
N ALA A 75 7.47 0.05 8.63
CA ALA A 75 8.26 1.28 8.63
C ALA A 75 9.74 0.92 8.44
N PHE A 76 10.46 1.70 7.65
CA PHE A 76 11.87 1.41 7.38
C PHE A 76 12.77 1.86 8.53
N GLY A 77 13.82 1.06 8.76
CA GLY A 77 14.92 1.45 9.65
C GLY A 77 15.71 2.64 9.10
N SER A 78 16.69 3.11 9.88
CA SER A 78 17.60 4.19 9.47
C SER A 78 16.94 5.54 9.21
N GLN A 79 15.81 5.83 9.87
CA GLN A 79 15.10 7.12 9.83
C GLN A 79 15.26 7.87 11.17
N GLY A 80 16.47 7.86 11.75
CA GLY A 80 16.73 8.30 13.13
C GLY A 80 16.54 9.79 13.40
N THR A 81 16.36 10.61 12.37
CA THR A 81 16.04 12.05 12.49
C THR A 81 14.54 12.32 12.57
N VAL A 82 13.69 11.31 12.35
CA VAL A 82 12.24 11.45 12.39
C VAL A 82 11.79 11.54 13.86
N PRO A 83 11.18 12.66 14.29
CA PRO A 83 10.75 12.81 15.68
C PRO A 83 9.65 11.80 16.06
N PRO A 84 9.59 11.36 17.34
CA PRO A 84 8.47 10.55 17.83
C PRO A 84 7.13 11.26 17.64
N GLY A 85 6.11 10.51 17.20
CA GLY A 85 4.77 11.05 17.00
C GLY A 85 3.87 10.14 16.19
N ILE A 86 2.65 10.61 15.96
CA ILE A 86 1.68 9.93 15.09
C ILE A 86 1.92 10.41 13.65
N TYR A 87 2.21 9.46 12.75
CA TYR A 87 2.32 9.71 11.32
C TYR A 87 1.16 9.01 10.60
N LEU A 88 0.50 9.73 9.71
CA LEU A 88 -0.69 9.22 9.02
C LEU A 88 -0.53 9.28 7.50
N SER A 89 -1.12 8.29 6.84
CA SER A 89 -1.37 8.29 5.41
C SER A 89 -2.71 7.60 5.18
N THR A 90 -3.62 8.28 4.50
CA THR A 90 -4.97 7.78 4.21
C THR A 90 -5.05 7.37 2.75
N PHE A 91 -5.76 6.28 2.47
CA PHE A 91 -6.04 5.82 1.11
C PHE A 91 -7.54 5.94 0.85
N SER A 92 -7.91 6.69 -0.18
CA SER A 92 -9.31 6.86 -0.57
C SER A 92 -9.44 7.21 -2.05
N GLY A 93 -10.65 7.11 -2.60
CA GLY A 93 -10.94 7.46 -3.99
C GLY A 93 -9.99 6.78 -4.97
N ALA A 94 -9.27 7.57 -5.77
CA ALA A 94 -8.34 7.06 -6.78
C ALA A 94 -7.15 6.25 -6.22
N ASP A 95 -6.85 6.34 -4.93
CA ASP A 95 -5.89 5.44 -4.31
C ASP A 95 -6.42 4.01 -4.18
N VAL A 96 -7.74 3.81 -4.05
CA VAL A 96 -8.34 2.51 -3.75
C VAL A 96 -9.28 2.12 -4.89
N GLU A 97 -8.76 1.33 -5.82
CA GLU A 97 -9.52 0.84 -6.97
C GLU A 97 -9.39 -0.68 -7.07
N PHE A 98 -10.46 -1.34 -7.49
CA PHE A 98 -10.41 -2.76 -7.83
C PHE A 98 -10.56 -2.91 -9.34
N ARG A 99 -9.60 -3.60 -9.97
CA ARG A 99 -9.61 -3.92 -11.40
C ARG A 99 -9.57 -5.42 -11.64
#